data_AF-A0A7X1GV58-F1
#
_entry.id   AF-A0A7X1GV58-F1
#
_cell.length_a   1.000
_cell.length_b   1.000
_cell.length_c   1.000
_cell.angle_alpha   90.00
_cell.angle_beta   90.00
_cell.angle_gamma   90.00
#
_symmetry.space_group_name_H-M   'P 1'
#
loop_
_entity.id
_entity.type
_entity.pdbx_description
1 polymer ?
#
loop_
_entity_poly.entity_id
_entity_poly.type
_entity_poly.pdbx_seq_one_letter_code
_entity_poly.pdbx_strand_id
1 'polypeptide(L)'
;MFLPTTQAEVRERGWQRLDIILVTGDSYIDSPHIGAAVIGRVLSKAGYRVGIIAQPDIRSDSDILRLGSPRLFWGITAGSVDSMVANYTALGKRRQKDDYTPGGENNRRPDRAVIAYANLIRRHAKSTAPIVLGGIEASLRRISHYDFWANCIRRSILFDARADILVYGMGEQTVLALAAALDEQTDWRPLRGLCYIAPQPITDYLMLPAHPTVASDPRAFTQMFHAFYRNNDPVSASGLCQQQDTRWLVQNPPAFPPTTEELDAVYELPYTHAQHPFYETQGSVRALDTIRFALTTHRGCYGECHFCAIAVHQGRRVYGRSEASLIREARRMTAHPQFKGIISDLGGPTANMYGYECARKLEKGACPQKRCLYPKVCPHLPVDHGHLRRLMQKIRRIPGIRKIFVASGLRPDLIFADQKLGDAYLEDLIRHHVSGQLKIAPEHSEPHVLARMGKPAIEACTLFRQRFYQITHAAGLNQFLSYYLMAAYPGCTQKDMQRLRHYTRTKLQAAPEQIQIFTPTPCTYGALMYHTEQDPFDGTPLFVEKDRRKKLRQKEEILPGRAPGKAFRKKARPRKKRS
;
A
#
# COMPACT_ATOMS: atom_id res chain seq x y z
N MET A 1 -17.24 -5.41 -19.99
CA MET A 1 -17.38 -6.85 -19.66
C MET A 1 -16.26 -7.25 -18.72
N PHE A 2 -16.54 -8.05 -17.69
CA PHE A 2 -15.53 -8.58 -16.75
C PHE A 2 -14.54 -9.55 -17.42
N LEU A 3 -13.40 -9.83 -16.77
CA LEU A 3 -12.57 -11.00 -17.08
C LEU A 3 -13.28 -12.27 -16.55
N PRO A 4 -13.18 -13.42 -17.23
CA PRO A 4 -13.83 -14.65 -16.77
C PRO A 4 -13.32 -15.10 -15.41
N THR A 5 -14.24 -15.57 -14.57
CA THR A 5 -13.93 -16.27 -13.30
C THR A 5 -14.56 -17.66 -13.24
N THR A 6 -15.43 -18.00 -14.19
CA THR A 6 -16.10 -19.31 -14.32
C THR A 6 -15.81 -19.97 -15.67
N GLN A 7 -15.93 -21.30 -15.74
CA GLN A 7 -15.75 -22.04 -16.99
C GLN A 7 -16.83 -21.73 -18.03
N ALA A 8 -18.05 -21.37 -17.60
CA ALA A 8 -19.12 -20.97 -18.51
C ALA A 8 -18.74 -19.71 -19.30
N GLU A 9 -18.24 -18.70 -18.58
CA GLU A 9 -17.75 -17.45 -19.17
C GLU A 9 -16.56 -17.67 -20.12
N VAL A 10 -15.67 -18.63 -19.82
CA VAL A 10 -14.56 -19.01 -20.72
C VAL A 10 -15.13 -19.60 -22.03
N ARG A 11 -16.10 -20.51 -21.94
CA ARG A 11 -16.75 -21.13 -23.11
C ARG A 11 -17.57 -20.14 -23.94
N GLU A 12 -18.27 -19.20 -23.29
CA GLU A 12 -19.02 -18.13 -23.97
C GLU A 12 -18.14 -17.25 -24.86
N ARG A 13 -16.86 -17.11 -24.50
CA ARG A 13 -15.86 -16.40 -25.32
C ARG A 13 -15.23 -17.27 -26.42
N GLY A 14 -15.65 -18.52 -26.56
CA GLY A 14 -15.08 -19.48 -27.50
C GLY A 14 -13.67 -19.96 -27.12
N TRP A 15 -13.26 -19.75 -25.86
CA TRP A 15 -11.92 -20.12 -25.41
C TRP A 15 -11.91 -21.55 -24.89
N GLN A 16 -10.95 -22.36 -25.34
CA GLN A 16 -10.72 -23.70 -24.80
C GLN A 16 -9.77 -23.68 -23.60
N ARG A 17 -8.86 -22.70 -23.56
CA ARG A 17 -7.84 -22.56 -22.53
C ARG A 17 -7.46 -21.10 -22.35
N LEU A 18 -7.21 -20.72 -21.09
CA LEU A 18 -6.66 -19.42 -20.72
C LEU A 18 -5.14 -19.41 -20.86
N ASP A 19 -4.59 -18.27 -21.25
CA ASP A 19 -3.15 -18.07 -21.27
C ASP A 19 -2.63 -17.86 -19.85
N ILE A 20 -3.37 -17.08 -19.05
CA ILE A 20 -2.95 -16.64 -17.74
C ILE A 20 -4.14 -16.75 -16.77
N ILE A 21 -3.88 -17.28 -15.58
CA ILE A 21 -4.87 -17.27 -14.48
C ILE A 21 -4.28 -16.52 -13.30
N LEU A 22 -4.99 -15.49 -12.83
CA LEU A 22 -4.60 -14.68 -11.68
C LEU A 22 -5.36 -15.15 -10.44
N VAL A 23 -4.63 -15.44 -9.37
CA VAL A 23 -5.16 -15.80 -8.05
C VAL A 23 -4.94 -14.64 -7.09
N THR A 24 -6.01 -14.15 -6.46
CA THR A 24 -5.97 -12.97 -5.58
C THR A 24 -6.59 -13.22 -4.21
N GLY A 25 -6.04 -12.57 -3.18
CA GLY A 25 -6.58 -12.56 -1.81
C GLY A 25 -7.73 -11.58 -1.57
N ASP A 26 -8.10 -10.77 -2.56
CA ASP A 26 -9.28 -9.92 -2.55
C ASP A 26 -10.42 -10.57 -3.36
N SER A 27 -11.68 -10.18 -3.12
CA SER A 27 -12.78 -10.42 -4.06
C SER A 27 -12.43 -9.88 -5.46
N TYR A 28 -12.97 -10.47 -6.54
CA TYR A 28 -12.78 -9.90 -7.86
C TYR A 28 -13.61 -8.62 -8.02
N ILE A 29 -12.97 -7.50 -7.74
CA ILE A 29 -13.45 -6.15 -8.00
C ILE A 29 -12.72 -5.63 -9.23
N ASP A 30 -13.46 -5.32 -10.29
CA ASP A 30 -12.88 -4.84 -11.54
C ASP A 30 -12.77 -3.31 -11.53
N SER A 31 -11.63 -2.84 -11.02
CA SER A 31 -11.37 -1.42 -10.76
C SER A 31 -9.88 -1.10 -10.94
N PRO A 32 -9.52 0.10 -11.39
CA PRO A 32 -8.10 0.52 -11.50
C PRO A 32 -7.40 0.63 -10.14
N HIS A 33 -8.15 0.55 -9.04
CA HIS A 33 -7.63 0.54 -7.67
C HIS A 33 -7.21 -0.86 -7.19
N ILE A 34 -7.46 -1.91 -7.98
CA ILE A 34 -7.21 -3.30 -7.61
C ILE A 34 -6.12 -3.88 -8.51
N GLY A 35 -4.96 -4.18 -7.93
CA GLY A 35 -3.78 -4.61 -8.68
C GLY A 35 -4.02 -5.84 -9.56
N ALA A 36 -4.76 -6.84 -9.07
CA ALA A 36 -5.10 -8.02 -9.87
C ALA A 36 -5.97 -7.69 -11.09
N ALA A 37 -6.92 -6.76 -10.95
CA ALA A 37 -7.75 -6.30 -12.06
C ALA A 37 -6.92 -5.49 -13.07
N VAL A 38 -6.06 -4.59 -12.60
CA VAL A 38 -5.14 -3.82 -13.47
C VAL A 38 -4.27 -4.75 -14.29
N ILE A 39 -3.58 -5.69 -13.65
CA ILE A 39 -2.71 -6.66 -14.34
C ILE A 39 -3.50 -7.50 -15.34
N GLY A 40 -4.66 -8.02 -14.95
CA GLY A 40 -5.49 -8.81 -15.85
C GLY A 40 -6.01 -8.02 -17.06
N ARG A 41 -6.38 -6.75 -16.86
CA ARG A 41 -6.86 -5.86 -17.93
C ARG A 41 -5.74 -5.48 -18.89
N VAL A 42 -4.54 -5.19 -18.37
CA VAL A 42 -3.36 -4.87 -19.18
C VAL A 42 -2.97 -6.07 -20.06
N LEU A 43 -2.90 -7.26 -19.49
CA LEU A 43 -2.63 -8.50 -20.22
C LEU A 43 -3.73 -8.80 -21.26
N SER A 44 -5.00 -8.63 -20.88
CA SER A 44 -6.12 -8.83 -21.81
C SER A 44 -6.11 -7.83 -22.98
N LYS A 45 -5.74 -6.57 -22.75
CA LYS A 45 -5.56 -5.57 -23.81
C LYS A 45 -4.43 -5.95 -24.77
N ALA A 46 -3.40 -6.63 -24.27
CA ALA A 46 -2.30 -7.14 -25.10
C ALA A 46 -2.66 -8.42 -25.89
N GLY A 47 -3.90 -8.92 -25.78
CA GLY A 47 -4.39 -10.06 -26.57
C GLY A 47 -4.40 -11.39 -25.81
N TYR A 48 -3.92 -11.43 -24.56
CA TYR A 48 -3.91 -12.66 -23.76
C TYR A 48 -5.30 -13.00 -23.21
N ARG A 49 -5.60 -14.30 -23.14
CA ARG A 49 -6.81 -14.85 -22.51
C ARG A 49 -6.58 -14.96 -21.01
N VAL A 50 -7.13 -14.03 -20.24
CA VAL A 50 -6.88 -13.94 -18.79
C VAL A 50 -8.13 -14.29 -18.00
N GLY A 51 -7.99 -15.13 -16.97
CA GLY A 51 -9.03 -15.36 -15.97
C GLY A 51 -8.58 -15.01 -14.55
N ILE A 52 -9.54 -14.82 -13.65
CA ILE A 52 -9.28 -14.48 -12.24
C ILE A 52 -9.97 -15.50 -11.32
N ILE A 53 -9.25 -15.98 -10.31
CA ILE A 53 -9.76 -16.76 -9.18
C ILE A 53 -9.52 -15.94 -7.91
N ALA A 54 -10.59 -15.45 -7.29
CA ALA A 54 -10.52 -14.66 -6.08
C ALA A 54 -10.85 -15.52 -4.85
N GLN A 55 -9.99 -15.43 -3.83
CA GLN A 55 -10.12 -16.07 -2.53
C GLN A 55 -10.51 -17.57 -2.60
N PRO A 56 -9.76 -18.40 -3.36
CA PRO A 56 -10.06 -19.83 -3.45
C PRO A 56 -9.99 -20.50 -2.08
N ASP A 57 -10.88 -21.47 -1.81
CA ASP A 57 -10.78 -22.30 -0.61
C ASP A 57 -9.48 -23.12 -0.64
N ILE A 58 -8.60 -22.88 0.32
CA ILE A 58 -7.30 -23.55 0.41
C ILE A 58 -7.38 -25.01 0.92
N ARG A 59 -8.58 -25.47 1.27
CA ARG A 59 -8.84 -26.84 1.75
C ARG A 59 -9.33 -27.78 0.66
N SER A 60 -9.70 -27.27 -0.51
CA SER A 60 -10.19 -28.07 -1.63
C SER A 60 -9.55 -27.66 -2.97
N ASP A 61 -9.73 -28.48 -4.00
CA ASP A 61 -9.28 -28.20 -5.36
C ASP A 61 -10.32 -27.49 -6.23
N SER A 62 -11.58 -27.52 -5.79
CA SER A 62 -12.75 -27.03 -6.53
C SER A 62 -12.56 -25.62 -7.11
N ASP A 63 -12.11 -24.66 -6.30
CA ASP A 63 -11.93 -23.28 -6.74
C ASP A 63 -10.69 -23.10 -7.60
N ILE A 64 -9.56 -23.68 -7.19
CA ILE A 64 -8.27 -23.44 -7.85
C ILE A 64 -8.21 -24.08 -9.25
N LEU A 65 -8.90 -25.20 -9.45
CA LEU A 65 -9.00 -25.88 -10.74
C LEU A 65 -10.20 -25.42 -11.59
N ARG A 66 -11.04 -24.51 -11.11
CA ARG A 66 -12.30 -24.11 -11.76
C ARG A 66 -12.13 -23.60 -13.20
N LEU A 67 -10.97 -23.03 -13.51
CA LEU A 67 -10.62 -22.48 -14.83
C LEU A 67 -9.62 -23.36 -15.61
N GLY A 68 -9.31 -24.55 -15.10
CA GLY A 68 -8.25 -25.40 -15.62
C GLY A 68 -6.84 -24.84 -15.37
N SER A 69 -5.89 -25.22 -16.23
CA SER A 69 -4.49 -24.78 -16.12
C SER A 69 -4.13 -23.76 -17.21
N PRO A 70 -3.44 -22.66 -16.86
CA PRO A 70 -3.05 -21.63 -17.82
C PRO A 70 -1.95 -22.13 -18.75
N ARG A 71 -1.83 -21.53 -19.94
CA ARG A 71 -0.78 -21.81 -20.92
C ARG A 71 0.57 -21.22 -20.54
N LEU A 72 0.59 -19.96 -20.15
CA LEU A 72 1.81 -19.18 -19.90
C LEU A 72 2.21 -19.19 -18.42
N PHE A 73 1.33 -18.76 -17.51
CA PHE A 73 1.64 -18.77 -16.07
C PHE A 73 0.42 -18.61 -15.16
N TRP A 74 0.60 -19.02 -13.90
CA TRP A 74 -0.25 -18.61 -12.77
C TRP A 74 0.29 -17.33 -12.14
N GLY A 75 -0.51 -16.27 -12.07
CA GLY A 75 -0.16 -15.05 -11.33
C GLY A 75 -0.76 -15.10 -9.93
N ILE A 76 0.01 -14.83 -8.86
CA ILE A 76 -0.48 -14.90 -7.48
C ILE A 76 -0.24 -13.58 -6.75
N THR A 77 -1.27 -13.06 -6.08
CA THR A 77 -1.16 -11.93 -5.17
C THR A 77 -2.00 -12.10 -3.90
N ALA A 78 -1.55 -11.53 -2.78
CA ALA A 78 -2.32 -11.47 -1.55
C ALA A 78 -3.49 -10.47 -1.59
N GLY A 79 -3.61 -9.72 -2.68
CA GLY A 79 -4.57 -8.63 -2.85
C GLY A 79 -3.93 -7.25 -2.62
N SER A 80 -4.78 -6.26 -2.37
CA SER A 80 -4.43 -4.85 -2.18
C SER A 80 -3.71 -4.58 -0.85
N VAL A 81 -3.78 -5.53 0.09
CA VAL A 81 -3.17 -5.47 1.42
C VAL A 81 -2.39 -6.76 1.68
N ASP A 82 -1.28 -6.62 2.40
CA ASP A 82 -0.54 -7.75 2.96
C ASP A 82 -1.45 -8.66 3.79
N SER A 83 -1.39 -9.98 3.57
CA SER A 83 -2.34 -10.90 4.22
C SER A 83 -2.20 -10.94 5.74
N MET A 84 -0.99 -10.77 6.27
CA MET A 84 -0.78 -10.76 7.71
C MET A 84 -1.31 -9.47 8.36
N VAL A 85 -1.18 -8.33 7.66
CA VAL A 85 -1.78 -7.05 8.08
C VAL A 85 -3.31 -7.09 7.98
N ALA A 86 -3.84 -7.72 6.93
CA ALA A 86 -5.28 -7.92 6.74
C ALA A 86 -5.88 -8.85 7.79
N ASN A 87 -5.13 -9.86 8.24
CA ASN A 87 -5.61 -10.88 9.16
C ASN A 87 -5.39 -10.52 10.63
N TYR A 88 -4.38 -9.72 10.97
CA TYR A 88 -4.03 -9.43 12.35
C TYR A 88 -3.88 -7.94 12.65
N THR A 89 -4.12 -7.62 13.93
CA THR A 89 -3.71 -6.35 14.53
C THR A 89 -2.22 -6.39 14.93
N ALA A 90 -1.63 -5.23 15.19
CA ALA A 90 -0.26 -5.10 15.70
C ALA A 90 0.01 -5.86 17.03
N LEU A 91 -1.06 -6.21 17.76
CA LEU A 91 -1.01 -6.97 19.00
C LEU A 91 -1.18 -8.49 18.79
N GLY A 92 -1.25 -8.95 17.54
CA GLY A 92 -1.43 -10.36 17.18
C GLY A 92 -2.86 -10.88 17.33
N LYS A 93 -3.85 -10.00 17.55
CA LYS A 93 -5.27 -10.40 17.55
C LYS A 93 -5.79 -10.52 16.12
N ARG A 94 -6.47 -11.62 15.79
CA ARG A 94 -7.14 -11.81 14.50
C ARG A 94 -8.24 -10.76 14.31
N ARG A 95 -8.32 -10.18 13.11
CA ARG A 95 -9.39 -9.26 12.70
C ARG A 95 -10.61 -10.08 12.30
N GLN A 96 -11.79 -9.59 12.67
CA GLN A 96 -13.05 -10.24 12.32
C GLN A 96 -13.59 -9.81 10.95
N LYS A 97 -13.14 -8.64 10.47
CA LYS A 97 -13.59 -8.06 9.21
C LYS A 97 -12.43 -7.87 8.22
N ASP A 98 -12.72 -8.08 6.95
CA ASP A 98 -11.85 -7.76 5.81
C ASP A 98 -12.68 -7.01 4.76
N ASP A 99 -12.31 -5.76 4.46
CA ASP A 99 -13.05 -4.89 3.56
C ASP A 99 -13.06 -5.41 2.10
N TYR A 100 -12.15 -6.32 1.74
CA TYR A 100 -12.03 -6.90 0.41
C TYR A 100 -12.65 -8.29 0.28
N THR A 101 -13.21 -8.86 1.34
CA THR A 101 -13.89 -10.17 1.31
C THR A 101 -15.40 -9.99 1.07
N PRO A 102 -16.07 -10.79 0.20
CA PRO A 102 -17.52 -10.77 0.07
C PRO A 102 -18.21 -11.02 1.42
N GLY A 103 -19.17 -10.15 1.79
CA GLY A 103 -19.84 -10.21 3.09
C GLY A 103 -18.99 -9.64 4.25
N GLY A 104 -17.72 -9.30 4.01
CA GLY A 104 -16.84 -8.63 4.95
C GLY A 104 -16.26 -9.50 6.06
N GLU A 105 -16.56 -10.80 6.10
CA GLU A 105 -16.03 -11.72 7.12
C GLU A 105 -14.58 -12.12 6.83
N ASN A 106 -13.68 -11.99 7.82
CA ASN A 106 -12.28 -12.34 7.62
C ASN A 106 -11.99 -13.85 7.82
N ASN A 107 -12.50 -14.65 6.90
CA ASN A 107 -12.36 -16.12 6.91
C ASN A 107 -11.81 -16.71 5.61
N ARG A 108 -11.59 -15.91 4.56
CA ARG A 108 -11.17 -16.42 3.24
C ARG A 108 -9.72 -16.16 2.86
N ARG A 109 -9.17 -14.98 3.17
CA ARG A 109 -7.76 -14.66 2.88
C ARG A 109 -6.85 -15.42 3.86
N PRO A 110 -6.04 -16.39 3.41
CA PRO A 110 -5.18 -17.13 4.30
C PRO A 110 -3.95 -16.32 4.72
N ASP A 111 -3.33 -16.71 5.84
CA ASP A 111 -2.07 -16.14 6.28
C ASP A 111 -0.97 -16.45 5.28
N ARG A 112 -0.16 -15.45 4.92
CA ARG A 112 0.87 -15.55 3.86
C ARG A 112 0.24 -16.07 2.57
N ALA A 113 -0.81 -15.38 2.13
CA ALA A 113 -1.68 -15.83 1.05
C ALA A 113 -0.92 -16.24 -0.22
N VAL A 114 0.16 -15.53 -0.55
CA VAL A 114 1.00 -15.90 -1.70
C VAL A 114 1.58 -17.32 -1.57
N ILE A 115 2.09 -17.69 -0.40
CA ILE A 115 2.63 -19.03 -0.14
C ILE A 115 1.49 -20.07 -0.15
N ALA A 116 0.37 -19.75 0.50
CA ALA A 116 -0.78 -20.64 0.58
C ALA A 116 -1.31 -21.01 -0.81
N TYR A 117 -1.50 -20.01 -1.68
CA TYR A 117 -2.00 -20.23 -3.05
C TYR A 117 -0.98 -20.93 -3.95
N ALA A 118 0.32 -20.63 -3.83
CA ALA A 118 1.35 -21.34 -4.58
C ALA A 118 1.37 -22.83 -4.22
N ASN A 119 1.29 -23.15 -2.93
CA ASN A 119 1.19 -24.53 -2.45
C ASN A 119 -0.09 -25.23 -2.92
N LEU A 120 -1.22 -24.51 -2.94
CA LEU A 120 -2.50 -25.02 -3.44
C LEU A 120 -2.40 -25.41 -4.91
N ILE A 121 -1.83 -24.54 -5.75
CA ILE A 121 -1.59 -24.81 -7.18
C ILE A 121 -0.68 -26.02 -7.35
N ARG A 122 0.47 -26.07 -6.67
CA ARG A 122 1.41 -27.21 -6.78
C ARG A 122 0.79 -28.53 -6.32
N ARG A 123 -0.14 -28.50 -5.36
CA ARG A 123 -0.84 -29.69 -4.85
C ARG A 123 -1.80 -30.27 -5.89
N HIS A 124 -2.55 -29.42 -6.60
CA HIS A 124 -3.70 -29.84 -7.41
C HIS A 124 -3.47 -29.75 -8.93
N ALA A 125 -2.60 -28.85 -9.40
CA ALA A 125 -2.20 -28.74 -10.80
C ALA A 125 -0.78 -29.32 -10.98
N LYS A 126 -0.67 -30.65 -11.02
CA LYS A 126 0.60 -31.35 -11.27
C LYS A 126 1.07 -31.08 -12.70
N SER A 127 2.37 -30.81 -12.89
CA SER A 127 2.97 -30.39 -14.18
C SER A 127 2.29 -29.15 -14.79
N THR A 128 2.40 -28.04 -14.07
CA THR A 128 1.75 -26.78 -14.43
C THR A 128 2.73 -25.74 -15.00
N ALA A 129 2.17 -24.76 -15.73
CA ALA A 129 2.85 -23.52 -16.10
C ALA A 129 3.50 -22.83 -14.87
N PRO A 130 4.55 -22.02 -15.10
CA PRO A 130 5.24 -21.27 -14.05
C PRO A 130 4.31 -20.51 -13.10
N ILE A 131 4.74 -20.38 -11.85
CA ILE A 131 4.08 -19.56 -10.82
C ILE A 131 4.83 -18.23 -10.70
N VAL A 132 4.10 -17.14 -10.94
CA VAL A 132 4.58 -15.76 -10.89
C VAL A 132 3.95 -15.05 -9.69
N LEU A 133 4.77 -14.61 -8.74
CA LEU A 133 4.32 -13.87 -7.56
C LEU A 133 4.27 -12.37 -7.85
N GLY A 134 3.30 -11.66 -7.26
CA GLY A 134 3.20 -10.21 -7.41
C GLY A 134 2.42 -9.50 -6.29
N GLY A 135 2.39 -8.17 -6.39
CA GLY A 135 1.72 -7.29 -5.42
C GLY A 135 2.55 -6.98 -4.18
N ILE A 136 1.92 -6.33 -3.20
CA ILE A 136 2.61 -5.72 -2.05
C ILE A 136 3.28 -6.77 -1.15
N GLU A 137 2.60 -7.88 -0.86
CA GLU A 137 3.12 -8.94 0.02
C GLU A 137 4.40 -9.57 -0.55
N ALA A 138 4.38 -9.88 -1.85
CA ALA A 138 5.51 -10.48 -2.55
C ALA A 138 6.65 -9.46 -2.68
N SER A 139 6.34 -8.25 -3.12
CA SER A 139 7.32 -7.17 -3.29
C SER A 139 8.11 -6.95 -2.01
N LEU A 140 7.45 -6.76 -0.86
CA LEU A 140 8.12 -6.46 0.41
C LEU A 140 8.86 -7.65 1.03
N ARG A 141 8.79 -8.85 0.43
CA ARG A 141 9.47 -10.06 0.91
C ARG A 141 10.38 -10.67 -0.14
N ARG A 142 10.75 -9.90 -1.17
CA ARG A 142 11.57 -10.37 -2.30
C ARG A 142 13.00 -10.73 -1.92
N ILE A 143 13.48 -10.27 -0.77
CA ILE A 143 14.81 -10.54 -0.21
C ILE A 143 14.69 -11.04 1.24
N SER A 144 15.80 -11.48 1.86
CA SER A 144 15.83 -11.73 3.31
C SER A 144 15.24 -10.54 4.09
N HIS A 145 14.30 -10.81 4.99
CA HIS A 145 13.53 -9.77 5.67
C HIS A 145 13.12 -10.22 7.07
N TYR A 146 12.93 -9.26 7.98
CA TYR A 146 12.33 -9.54 9.27
C TYR A 146 10.81 -9.79 9.11
N ASP A 147 10.35 -10.94 9.57
CA ASP A 147 8.93 -11.28 9.69
C ASP A 147 8.49 -11.09 11.15
N PHE A 148 7.66 -10.07 11.38
CA PHE A 148 7.17 -9.73 12.72
C PHE A 148 6.37 -10.84 13.39
N TRP A 149 5.62 -11.63 12.62
CA TRP A 149 4.72 -12.65 13.16
C TRP A 149 5.47 -13.94 13.53
N ALA A 150 6.48 -14.30 12.74
CA ALA A 150 7.38 -15.42 13.06
C ALA A 150 8.52 -14.99 14.00
N ASN A 151 8.74 -13.69 14.18
CA ASN A 151 9.83 -13.09 14.95
C ASN A 151 11.22 -13.63 14.55
N CYS A 152 11.47 -13.73 13.25
CA CYS A 152 12.75 -14.16 12.71
C CYS A 152 13.07 -13.47 11.38
N ILE A 153 14.33 -13.54 10.95
CA ILE A 153 14.69 -13.21 9.58
C ILE A 153 14.30 -14.39 8.70
N ARG A 154 13.38 -14.15 7.77
CA ARG A 154 13.01 -15.11 6.73
C ARG A 154 13.81 -14.85 5.47
N ARG A 155 13.97 -15.90 4.67
CA ARG A 155 14.49 -15.83 3.30
C ARG A 155 13.47 -15.17 2.36
N SER A 156 13.79 -15.06 1.08
CA SER A 156 12.86 -14.51 0.10
C SER A 156 11.59 -15.36 0.01
N ILE A 157 10.43 -14.71 -0.11
CA ILE A 157 9.14 -15.40 -0.29
C ILE A 157 9.13 -16.30 -1.54
N LEU A 158 9.97 -16.00 -2.54
CA LEU A 158 10.13 -16.81 -3.73
C LEU A 158 10.58 -18.25 -3.38
N PHE A 159 11.51 -18.39 -2.43
CA PHE A 159 11.99 -19.67 -1.93
C PHE A 159 10.94 -20.38 -1.08
N ASP A 160 10.27 -19.63 -0.19
CA ASP A 160 9.23 -20.18 0.70
C ASP A 160 8.00 -20.68 -0.06
N ALA A 161 7.60 -19.98 -1.12
CA ALA A 161 6.46 -20.34 -1.97
C ALA A 161 6.80 -21.39 -3.03
N ARG A 162 8.09 -21.69 -3.25
CA ARG A 162 8.57 -22.55 -4.36
C ARG A 162 8.00 -22.10 -5.72
N ALA A 163 7.92 -20.79 -5.90
CA ALA A 163 7.50 -20.16 -7.13
C ALA A 163 8.70 -19.93 -8.05
N ASP A 164 8.41 -19.67 -9.32
CA ASP A 164 9.43 -19.60 -10.37
C ASP A 164 9.93 -18.16 -10.55
N ILE A 165 9.02 -17.19 -10.47
CA ILE A 165 9.29 -15.76 -10.73
C ILE A 165 8.58 -14.90 -9.70
N LEU A 166 9.17 -13.76 -9.32
CA LEU A 166 8.52 -12.72 -8.53
C LEU A 166 8.62 -11.39 -9.26
N VAL A 167 7.49 -10.79 -9.64
CA VAL A 167 7.43 -9.43 -10.19
C VAL A 167 7.18 -8.45 -9.04
N TYR A 168 8.01 -7.42 -8.90
CA TYR A 168 7.94 -6.47 -7.79
C TYR A 168 7.68 -5.04 -8.24
N GLY A 169 7.05 -4.28 -7.34
CA GLY A 169 6.66 -2.90 -7.58
C GLY A 169 5.43 -2.77 -8.48
N MET A 170 5.40 -1.73 -9.32
CA MET A 170 4.36 -1.55 -10.34
C MET A 170 4.68 -2.43 -11.55
N GLY A 171 4.03 -3.60 -11.62
CA GLY A 171 4.43 -4.71 -12.48
C GLY A 171 3.85 -4.71 -13.90
N GLU A 172 3.11 -3.68 -14.33
CA GLU A 172 2.37 -3.70 -15.60
C GLU A 172 3.27 -3.91 -16.83
N GLN A 173 4.40 -3.21 -16.93
CA GLN A 173 5.34 -3.38 -18.04
C GLN A 173 6.08 -4.71 -17.94
N THR A 174 6.57 -5.05 -16.75
CA THR A 174 7.32 -6.31 -16.53
C THR A 174 6.46 -7.54 -16.82
N VAL A 175 5.19 -7.55 -16.43
CA VAL A 175 4.31 -8.71 -16.67
C VAL A 175 3.97 -8.87 -18.14
N LEU A 176 3.83 -7.77 -18.90
CA LEU A 176 3.63 -7.81 -20.34
C LEU A 176 4.86 -8.39 -21.04
N ALA A 177 6.05 -7.89 -20.70
CA ALA A 177 7.29 -8.38 -21.26
C ALA A 177 7.54 -9.85 -20.89
N LEU A 178 7.20 -10.25 -19.66
CA LEU A 178 7.29 -11.65 -19.22
C LEU A 178 6.32 -12.54 -20.00
N ALA A 179 5.07 -12.11 -20.18
CA ALA A 179 4.09 -12.86 -20.97
C ALA A 179 4.56 -13.05 -22.41
N ALA A 180 5.08 -11.99 -23.04
CA ALA A 180 5.63 -12.04 -24.39
C ALA A 180 6.83 -13.00 -24.48
N ALA A 181 7.79 -12.90 -23.55
CA ALA A 181 8.95 -13.77 -23.54
C ALA A 181 8.58 -15.25 -23.34
N LEU A 182 7.59 -15.54 -22.49
CA LEU A 182 7.10 -16.91 -22.31
C LEU A 182 6.35 -17.43 -23.54
N ASP A 183 5.60 -16.58 -24.23
CA ASP A 183 4.85 -16.96 -25.44
C ASP A 183 5.79 -17.23 -26.62
N GLU A 184 6.77 -16.35 -26.81
CA GLU A 184 7.80 -16.42 -27.84
C GLU A 184 8.94 -17.41 -27.49
N GLN A 185 8.92 -17.96 -26.28
CA GLN A 185 9.95 -18.88 -25.75
C GLN A 185 11.37 -18.27 -25.73
N THR A 186 11.45 -16.96 -25.45
CA THR A 186 12.72 -16.23 -25.30
C THR A 186 13.14 -16.13 -23.83
N ASP A 187 14.38 -15.72 -23.58
CA ASP A 187 14.89 -15.61 -22.23
C ASP A 187 14.29 -14.40 -21.49
N TRP A 188 13.43 -14.67 -20.52
CA TRP A 188 12.82 -13.67 -19.66
C TRP A 188 13.72 -13.22 -18.50
N ARG A 189 14.80 -13.96 -18.19
CA ARG A 189 15.66 -13.70 -17.03
C ARG A 189 16.33 -12.32 -17.03
N PRO A 190 16.62 -11.65 -18.16
CA PRO A 190 17.16 -10.29 -18.16
C PRO A 190 16.12 -9.19 -17.87
N LEU A 191 14.82 -9.50 -17.84
CA LEU A 191 13.77 -8.48 -17.71
C LEU A 191 13.88 -7.73 -16.38
N ARG A 192 13.67 -6.41 -16.42
CA ARG A 192 13.70 -5.57 -15.22
C ARG A 192 12.44 -5.77 -14.36
N GLY A 193 12.56 -5.51 -13.06
CA GLY A 193 11.42 -5.56 -12.13
C GLY A 193 11.00 -6.96 -11.69
N LEU A 194 11.86 -7.97 -11.88
CA LEU A 194 11.61 -9.33 -11.39
C LEU A 194 12.77 -9.91 -10.57
N CYS A 195 12.45 -10.96 -9.82
CA CYS A 195 13.40 -11.84 -9.16
C CYS A 195 13.18 -13.29 -9.59
N TYR A 196 14.25 -14.09 -9.59
CA TYR A 196 14.23 -15.52 -9.85
C TYR A 196 15.29 -16.26 -9.03
N ILE A 197 15.21 -17.59 -9.00
CA ILE A 197 16.21 -18.45 -8.35
C ILE A 197 17.19 -18.97 -9.40
N ALA A 198 18.49 -18.84 -9.14
CA ALA A 198 19.56 -19.32 -10.00
C ALA A 198 20.51 -20.27 -9.24
N PRO A 199 21.18 -21.22 -9.93
CA PRO A 199 22.20 -22.07 -9.32
C PRO A 199 23.50 -21.31 -9.01
N GLN A 200 23.79 -20.25 -9.75
CA GLN A 200 25.00 -19.42 -9.63
C GLN A 200 24.60 -17.94 -9.58
N PRO A 201 25.41 -17.06 -8.97
CA PRO A 201 25.16 -15.62 -9.01
C PRO A 201 25.47 -15.06 -10.42
N ILE A 202 24.96 -13.87 -10.69
CA ILE A 202 25.35 -13.10 -11.87
C ILE A 202 26.58 -12.26 -11.49
N THR A 203 27.70 -12.43 -12.21
CA THR A 203 29.02 -11.86 -11.88
C THR A 203 29.00 -10.34 -11.66
N ASP A 204 28.23 -9.61 -12.48
CA ASP A 204 28.19 -8.14 -12.43
C ASP A 204 27.14 -7.57 -11.47
N TYR A 205 26.42 -8.43 -10.75
CA TYR A 205 25.40 -8.01 -9.79
C TYR A 205 26.01 -7.79 -8.42
N LEU A 206 25.44 -6.85 -7.66
CA LEU A 206 25.86 -6.58 -6.30
C LEU A 206 25.58 -7.80 -5.41
N MET A 207 26.64 -8.33 -4.82
CA MET A 207 26.57 -9.45 -3.89
C MET A 207 26.15 -8.97 -2.51
N LEU A 208 25.05 -9.52 -2.02
CA LEU A 208 24.53 -9.26 -0.68
C LEU A 208 24.98 -10.36 0.28
N PRO A 209 25.15 -10.05 1.58
CA PRO A 209 25.42 -11.08 2.58
C PRO A 209 24.41 -12.22 2.52
N ALA A 210 24.90 -13.45 2.62
CA ALA A 210 24.11 -14.66 2.52
C ALA A 210 23.01 -14.72 3.61
N HIS A 211 21.92 -15.44 3.32
CA HIS A 211 20.79 -15.55 4.24
C HIS A 211 21.20 -16.03 5.65
N PRO A 212 22.02 -17.09 5.82
CA PRO A 212 22.43 -17.54 7.16
C PRO A 212 23.15 -16.45 7.94
N THR A 213 24.03 -15.69 7.29
CA THR A 213 24.78 -14.59 7.91
C THR A 213 23.86 -13.47 8.39
N VAL A 214 22.93 -13.01 7.55
CA VAL A 214 22.00 -11.95 7.95
C VAL A 214 20.96 -12.42 8.97
N ALA A 215 20.69 -13.73 9.04
CA ALA A 215 19.79 -14.29 10.04
C ALA A 215 20.43 -14.34 11.44
N SER A 216 21.76 -14.47 11.52
CA SER A 216 22.51 -14.56 12.78
C SER A 216 23.18 -13.26 13.24
N ASP A 217 23.48 -12.33 12.32
CA ASP A 217 24.20 -11.08 12.62
C ASP A 217 23.36 -9.83 12.29
N PRO A 218 22.92 -9.05 13.30
CA PRO A 218 22.21 -7.78 13.11
C PRO A 218 22.97 -6.74 12.27
N ARG A 219 24.31 -6.74 12.31
CA ARG A 219 25.13 -5.81 11.52
C ARG A 219 25.11 -6.19 10.05
N ALA A 220 25.33 -7.47 9.73
CA ALA A 220 25.18 -7.99 8.38
C ALA A 220 23.76 -7.76 7.82
N PHE A 221 22.72 -7.93 8.63
CA PHE A 221 21.34 -7.63 8.24
C PHE A 221 21.14 -6.15 7.90
N THR A 222 21.68 -5.25 8.72
CA THR A 222 21.64 -3.79 8.50
C THR A 222 22.38 -3.40 7.21
N GLN A 223 23.58 -3.95 6.99
CA GLN A 223 24.36 -3.72 5.77
C GLN A 223 23.61 -4.18 4.52
N MET A 224 23.06 -5.40 4.54
CA MET A 224 22.26 -5.96 3.46
C MET A 224 21.03 -5.08 3.18
N PHE A 225 20.32 -4.66 4.24
CA PHE A 225 19.15 -3.81 4.10
C PHE A 225 19.49 -2.45 3.46
N HIS A 226 20.60 -1.82 3.84
CA HIS A 226 21.02 -0.56 3.22
C HIS A 226 21.35 -0.70 1.74
N ALA A 227 22.09 -1.76 1.38
CA ALA A 227 22.40 -2.07 -0.02
C ALA A 227 21.10 -2.26 -0.82
N PHE A 228 20.18 -3.08 -0.31
CA PHE A 228 18.87 -3.30 -0.90
C PHE A 228 18.05 -2.00 -1.01
N TYR A 229 17.90 -1.23 0.07
CA TYR A 229 17.03 -0.05 0.11
C TYR A 229 17.51 1.02 -0.86
N ARG A 230 18.83 1.28 -0.91
CA ARG A 230 19.45 2.24 -1.82
C ARG A 230 19.33 1.81 -3.29
N ASN A 231 19.21 0.51 -3.55
CA ASN A 231 19.10 -0.08 -4.88
C ASN A 231 17.65 -0.16 -5.41
N ASN A 232 16.77 0.77 -5.01
CA ASN A 232 15.36 0.82 -5.46
C ASN A 232 15.06 1.96 -6.45
N ASP A 233 16.03 2.77 -6.84
CA ASP A 233 15.84 3.76 -7.91
C ASP A 233 16.19 3.13 -9.28
N PRO A 234 15.28 3.13 -10.26
CA PRO A 234 15.49 2.43 -11.52
C PRO A 234 16.62 3.00 -12.38
N VAL A 235 17.03 4.25 -12.18
CA VAL A 235 18.14 4.87 -12.95
C VAL A 235 19.49 4.45 -12.40
N SER A 236 19.63 4.37 -11.07
CA SER A 236 20.92 4.07 -10.43
C SER A 236 21.09 2.63 -9.95
N ALA A 237 20.03 1.82 -9.95
CA ALA A 237 20.08 0.46 -9.42
C ALA A 237 20.82 -0.51 -10.34
N SER A 238 21.64 -1.36 -9.74
CA SER A 238 22.20 -2.57 -10.36
C SER A 238 21.40 -3.80 -9.97
N GLY A 239 21.70 -4.96 -10.56
CA GLY A 239 21.12 -6.21 -10.10
C GLY A 239 21.69 -6.62 -8.74
N LEU A 240 20.94 -7.41 -7.97
CA LEU A 240 21.36 -7.92 -6.66
C LEU A 240 21.39 -9.46 -6.69
N CYS A 241 22.38 -10.06 -6.04
CA CYS A 241 22.44 -11.49 -5.78
C CYS A 241 22.54 -11.76 -4.27
N GLN A 242 21.73 -12.68 -3.75
CA GLN A 242 21.84 -13.14 -2.36
C GLN A 242 21.79 -14.67 -2.31
N GLN A 243 22.81 -15.28 -1.69
CA GLN A 243 22.79 -16.73 -1.47
C GLN A 243 21.73 -17.07 -0.42
N GLN A 244 20.83 -18.00 -0.76
CA GLN A 244 19.84 -18.57 0.14
C GLN A 244 19.88 -20.09 0.00
N ASP A 245 20.31 -20.76 1.07
CA ASP A 245 20.65 -22.19 1.06
C ASP A 245 21.76 -22.48 0.02
N THR A 246 21.56 -23.44 -0.88
CA THR A 246 22.52 -23.84 -1.93
C THR A 246 22.35 -23.06 -3.24
N ARG A 247 21.42 -22.09 -3.31
CA ARG A 247 21.06 -21.37 -4.53
C ARG A 247 21.11 -19.86 -4.32
N TRP A 248 20.91 -19.12 -5.40
CA TRP A 248 20.99 -17.67 -5.43
C TRP A 248 19.63 -17.06 -5.75
N LEU A 249 19.19 -16.13 -4.92
CA LEU A 249 18.19 -15.15 -5.30
C LEU A 249 18.85 -14.15 -6.24
N VAL A 250 18.35 -14.02 -7.46
CA VAL A 250 18.70 -12.95 -8.38
C VAL A 250 17.55 -11.94 -8.40
N GLN A 251 17.83 -10.67 -8.14
CA GLN A 251 16.89 -9.56 -8.29
C GLN A 251 17.42 -8.62 -9.38
N ASN A 252 16.69 -8.52 -10.48
CA ASN A 252 17.02 -7.55 -11.52
C ASN A 252 16.69 -6.13 -11.07
N PRO A 253 17.34 -5.10 -11.66
CA PRO A 253 17.01 -3.71 -11.38
C PRO A 253 15.51 -3.40 -11.53
N PRO A 254 14.96 -2.40 -10.80
CA PRO A 254 13.55 -2.06 -10.90
C PRO A 254 13.16 -1.65 -12.34
N ALA A 255 11.91 -1.95 -12.72
CA ALA A 255 11.35 -1.41 -13.95
C ALA A 255 11.35 0.13 -13.91
N PHE A 256 11.47 0.75 -15.08
CA PHE A 256 11.30 2.20 -15.17
C PHE A 256 9.85 2.56 -14.84
N PRO A 257 9.60 3.73 -14.22
CA PRO A 257 8.23 4.19 -14.02
C PRO A 257 7.57 4.39 -15.39
N PRO A 258 6.26 4.15 -15.51
CA PRO A 258 5.54 4.42 -16.75
C PRO A 258 5.56 5.91 -17.07
N THR A 259 5.54 6.21 -18.37
CA THR A 259 5.22 7.55 -18.89
C THR A 259 3.79 7.96 -18.51
N THR A 260 3.47 9.25 -18.66
CA THR A 260 2.12 9.75 -18.39
C THR A 260 1.09 9.07 -19.28
N GLU A 261 1.45 8.85 -20.55
CA GLU A 261 0.62 8.24 -21.58
C GLU A 261 0.37 6.76 -21.29
N GLU A 262 1.39 6.02 -20.87
CA GLU A 262 1.24 4.63 -20.42
C GLU A 262 0.37 4.53 -19.17
N LEU A 263 0.55 5.45 -18.21
CA LEU A 263 -0.27 5.47 -17.01
C LEU A 263 -1.74 5.77 -17.36
N ASP A 264 -1.99 6.77 -18.20
CA ASP A 264 -3.33 7.09 -18.70
C ASP A 264 -3.96 5.88 -19.40
N ALA A 265 -3.21 5.18 -20.25
CA ALA A 265 -3.68 3.99 -20.96
C ALA A 265 -4.09 2.86 -20.01
N VAL A 266 -3.49 2.75 -18.83
CA VAL A 266 -3.85 1.77 -17.79
C VAL A 266 -5.14 2.17 -17.07
N TYR A 267 -5.30 3.44 -16.70
CA TYR A 267 -6.50 3.93 -16.00
C TYR A 267 -7.71 4.08 -16.93
N GLU A 268 -7.49 4.14 -18.25
CA GLU A 268 -8.56 4.23 -19.25
C GLU A 268 -9.05 2.89 -19.79
N LEU A 269 -8.53 1.77 -19.29
CA LEU A 269 -9.09 0.45 -19.61
C LEU A 269 -10.56 0.37 -19.21
N PRO A 270 -11.37 -0.47 -19.89
CA PRO A 270 -12.83 -0.51 -19.69
C PRO A 270 -13.21 -1.29 -18.41
N TYR A 271 -12.86 -0.74 -17.24
CA TYR A 271 -13.25 -1.26 -15.94
C TYR A 271 -14.76 -1.14 -15.73
N THR A 272 -15.37 -2.13 -15.08
CA THR A 272 -16.79 -2.10 -14.73
C THR A 272 -17.07 -1.30 -13.47
N HIS A 273 -16.05 -1.03 -12.64
CA HIS A 273 -16.17 -0.39 -11.33
C HIS A 273 -17.11 -1.15 -10.37
N ALA A 274 -17.23 -2.46 -10.54
CA ALA A 274 -18.13 -3.31 -9.79
C ALA A 274 -17.44 -4.60 -9.30
N GLN A 275 -18.07 -5.25 -8.32
CA GLN A 275 -17.73 -6.62 -7.92
C GLN A 275 -18.28 -7.57 -9.00
N HIS A 276 -17.51 -8.61 -9.32
CA HIS A 276 -17.96 -9.60 -10.28
C HIS A 276 -19.17 -10.39 -9.74
N PRO A 277 -20.24 -10.62 -10.52
CA PRO A 277 -21.49 -11.24 -10.06
C PRO A 277 -21.30 -12.57 -9.33
N PHE A 278 -20.43 -13.46 -9.84
CA PHE A 278 -20.07 -14.72 -9.17
C PHE A 278 -19.72 -14.55 -7.67
N TYR A 279 -18.98 -13.50 -7.30
CA TYR A 279 -18.61 -13.25 -5.90
C TYR A 279 -19.63 -12.38 -5.17
N GLU A 280 -20.42 -11.57 -5.88
CA GLU A 280 -21.48 -10.75 -5.28
C GLU A 280 -22.60 -11.63 -4.68
N THR A 281 -22.88 -12.80 -5.27
CA THR A 281 -23.78 -13.80 -4.69
C THR A 281 -23.37 -14.27 -3.29
N GLN A 282 -22.11 -14.05 -2.92
CA GLN A 282 -21.52 -14.44 -1.64
C GLN A 282 -21.47 -13.27 -0.64
N GLY A 283 -22.03 -12.11 -1.01
CA GLY A 283 -22.08 -10.90 -0.22
C GLY A 283 -21.40 -9.71 -0.90
N SER A 284 -21.86 -8.50 -0.55
CA SER A 284 -21.25 -7.27 -1.02
C SER A 284 -19.86 -7.06 -0.41
N VAL A 285 -18.98 -6.39 -1.18
CA VAL A 285 -17.63 -6.05 -0.73
C VAL A 285 -17.54 -4.58 -0.32
N ARG A 286 -17.01 -4.34 0.88
CA ARG A 286 -16.99 -3.00 1.49
C ARG A 286 -15.98 -2.06 0.85
N ALA A 287 -14.91 -2.59 0.23
CA ALA A 287 -13.92 -1.78 -0.48
C ALA A 287 -14.53 -0.88 -1.56
N LEU A 288 -15.66 -1.28 -2.18
CA LEU A 288 -16.34 -0.46 -3.16
C LEU A 288 -16.94 0.84 -2.58
N ASP A 289 -17.19 0.91 -1.27
CA ASP A 289 -17.70 2.13 -0.63
C ASP A 289 -16.73 3.30 -0.75
N THR A 290 -15.42 3.00 -0.84
CA THR A 290 -14.37 4.02 -0.90
C THR A 290 -13.83 4.19 -2.32
N ILE A 291 -13.60 3.10 -3.05
CA ILE A 291 -12.82 3.14 -4.31
C ILE A 291 -13.66 3.31 -5.57
N ARG A 292 -14.98 3.05 -5.54
CA ARG A 292 -15.81 2.95 -6.76
C ARG A 292 -15.77 4.21 -7.62
N PHE A 293 -15.87 5.37 -6.97
CA PHE A 293 -15.87 6.69 -7.61
C PHE A 293 -14.71 7.56 -7.09
N ALA A 294 -13.55 6.93 -6.89
CA ALA A 294 -12.30 7.61 -6.55
C ALA A 294 -11.42 7.77 -7.80
N LEU A 295 -10.72 8.90 -7.91
CA LEU A 295 -9.80 9.22 -8.99
C LEU A 295 -8.36 9.24 -8.48
N THR A 296 -7.56 8.26 -8.91
CA THR A 296 -6.13 8.25 -8.64
C THR A 296 -5.40 9.19 -9.59
N THR A 297 -4.75 10.24 -9.09
CA THR A 297 -4.02 11.25 -9.87
C THR A 297 -2.57 10.86 -10.14
N HIS A 298 -1.92 10.12 -9.22
CA HIS A 298 -0.51 9.75 -9.32
C HIS A 298 -0.17 8.51 -8.51
N ARG A 299 1.03 7.99 -8.73
CA ARG A 299 1.67 6.93 -7.93
C ARG A 299 3.01 7.41 -7.39
N GLY A 300 3.52 6.72 -6.38
CA GLY A 300 4.75 7.07 -5.68
C GLY A 300 4.56 8.14 -4.60
N CYS A 301 5.61 8.38 -3.80
CA CYS A 301 5.56 9.34 -2.70
C CYS A 301 6.94 9.88 -2.34
N TYR A 302 7.04 11.19 -2.12
CA TYR A 302 8.28 11.86 -1.68
C TYR A 302 8.61 11.65 -0.20
N GLY A 303 7.66 11.12 0.57
CA GLY A 303 7.73 11.10 2.02
C GLY A 303 8.84 10.22 2.57
N GLU A 304 9.10 9.07 1.95
CA GLU A 304 10.09 8.08 2.41
C GLU A 304 10.06 7.84 3.93
N CYS A 305 8.85 7.81 4.49
CA CYS A 305 8.68 7.56 5.91
C CYS A 305 9.17 6.15 6.22
N HIS A 306 9.94 5.99 7.28
CA HIS A 306 10.66 4.75 7.60
C HIS A 306 9.76 3.54 7.86
N PHE A 307 8.48 3.76 8.16
CA PHE A 307 7.47 2.73 8.37
C PHE A 307 6.63 2.43 7.13
N CYS A 308 6.85 3.15 6.02
CA CYS A 308 5.99 3.11 4.85
C CYS A 308 6.58 2.24 3.74
N ALA A 309 5.73 1.42 3.13
CA ALA A 309 6.10 0.55 2.01
C ALA A 309 6.15 1.25 0.65
N ILE A 310 5.56 2.46 0.51
CA ILE A 310 5.37 3.11 -0.79
C ILE A 310 6.71 3.35 -1.50
N ALA A 311 7.74 3.81 -0.80
CA ALA A 311 9.05 4.08 -1.41
C ALA A 311 9.69 2.82 -2.02
N VAL A 312 9.47 1.66 -1.40
CA VAL A 312 10.02 0.35 -1.84
C VAL A 312 9.15 -0.31 -2.91
N HIS A 313 7.84 -0.01 -2.94
CA HIS A 313 6.89 -0.64 -3.85
C HIS A 313 6.52 0.23 -5.06
N GLN A 314 6.14 1.50 -4.86
CA GLN A 314 5.78 2.41 -5.96
C GLN A 314 6.92 3.34 -6.38
N GLY A 315 7.94 3.50 -5.52
CA GLY A 315 9.12 4.32 -5.77
C GLY A 315 9.13 5.67 -5.05
N ARG A 316 10.29 6.34 -5.13
CA ARG A 316 10.58 7.66 -4.52
C ARG A 316 10.28 8.85 -5.44
N ARG A 317 9.84 8.56 -6.66
CA ARG A 317 9.40 9.53 -7.66
C ARG A 317 7.88 9.59 -7.63
N VAL A 318 7.32 10.76 -7.94
CA VAL A 318 5.88 10.87 -8.17
C VAL A 318 5.67 11.04 -9.66
N TYR A 319 4.87 10.15 -10.24
CA TYR A 319 4.50 10.17 -11.64
C TYR A 319 2.98 10.17 -11.72
N GLY A 320 2.46 11.16 -12.45
CA GLY A 320 1.05 11.51 -12.49
C GLY A 320 0.42 11.18 -13.82
N ARG A 321 -0.90 11.06 -13.81
CA ARG A 321 -1.73 11.00 -15.01
C ARG A 321 -1.90 12.37 -15.64
N SER A 322 -2.27 12.41 -16.92
CA SER A 322 -2.61 13.69 -17.53
C SER A 322 -3.92 14.24 -16.96
N GLU A 323 -4.02 15.57 -16.94
CA GLU A 323 -5.26 16.25 -16.58
C GLU A 323 -6.42 15.82 -17.49
N ALA A 324 -6.12 15.61 -18.78
CA ALA A 324 -7.09 15.18 -19.77
C ALA A 324 -7.66 13.79 -19.47
N SER A 325 -6.83 12.82 -19.07
CA SER A 325 -7.28 11.48 -18.68
C SER A 325 -8.19 11.53 -17.45
N LEU A 326 -7.80 12.30 -16.44
CA LEU A 326 -8.58 12.46 -15.21
C LEU A 326 -9.95 13.09 -15.50
N ILE A 327 -10.01 14.11 -16.36
CA ILE A 327 -11.27 14.73 -16.80
C ILE A 327 -12.14 13.74 -17.58
N ARG A 328 -11.57 12.93 -18.48
CA ARG A 328 -12.32 11.91 -19.23
C ARG A 328 -12.90 10.85 -18.29
N GLU A 329 -12.13 10.37 -17.33
CA GLU A 329 -12.62 9.39 -16.35
C GLU A 329 -13.73 9.99 -15.46
N ALA A 330 -13.54 11.22 -14.97
CA ALA A 330 -14.56 11.93 -14.20
C ALA A 330 -15.87 12.10 -14.99
N ARG A 331 -15.80 12.39 -16.29
CA ARG A 331 -16.97 12.44 -17.19
C ARG A 331 -17.61 11.06 -17.36
N ARG A 332 -16.83 9.99 -17.54
CA ARG A 332 -17.39 8.63 -17.64
C ARG A 332 -18.14 8.21 -16.37
N MET A 333 -17.66 8.61 -15.19
CA MET A 333 -18.34 8.35 -13.93
C MET A 333 -19.76 8.93 -13.90
N THR A 334 -20.01 10.08 -14.56
CA THR A 334 -21.35 10.71 -14.56
C THR A 334 -22.41 9.91 -15.30
N ALA A 335 -22.00 9.02 -16.21
CA ALA A 335 -22.90 8.10 -16.92
C ALA A 335 -23.18 6.81 -16.13
N HIS A 336 -22.48 6.55 -15.02
CA HIS A 336 -22.66 5.33 -14.25
C HIS A 336 -23.94 5.39 -13.40
N PRO A 337 -24.86 4.38 -13.45
CA PRO A 337 -26.16 4.45 -12.78
C PRO A 337 -26.12 4.69 -11.26
N GLN A 338 -25.07 4.20 -10.60
CA GLN A 338 -24.88 4.36 -9.16
C GLN A 338 -24.13 5.65 -8.76
N PHE A 339 -23.71 6.47 -9.73
CA PHE A 339 -22.96 7.69 -9.44
C PHE A 339 -23.90 8.80 -8.95
N LYS A 340 -23.67 9.27 -7.72
CA LYS A 340 -24.51 10.28 -7.07
C LYS A 340 -23.94 11.69 -7.22
N GLY A 341 -23.09 11.94 -8.21
CA GLY A 341 -22.41 13.24 -8.37
C GLY A 341 -21.33 13.52 -7.35
N ILE A 342 -20.78 12.48 -6.70
CA ILE A 342 -19.73 12.63 -5.67
C ILE A 342 -18.53 11.78 -6.08
N ILE A 343 -17.39 12.44 -6.28
CA ILE A 343 -16.09 11.78 -6.33
C ILE A 343 -15.60 11.60 -4.90
N SER A 344 -15.42 10.35 -4.46
CA SER A 344 -15.12 9.99 -3.06
C SER A 344 -13.70 10.36 -2.64
N ASP A 345 -12.76 10.36 -3.59
CA ASP A 345 -11.39 10.80 -3.39
C ASP A 345 -10.77 11.28 -4.72
N LEU A 346 -9.92 12.30 -4.65
CA LEU A 346 -9.06 12.75 -5.73
C LEU A 346 -7.64 12.87 -5.19
N GLY A 347 -6.79 11.91 -5.50
CA GLY A 347 -5.46 11.86 -4.89
C GLY A 347 -4.62 10.67 -5.31
N GLY A 348 -3.65 10.35 -4.49
CA GLY A 348 -2.78 9.18 -4.65
C GLY A 348 -2.33 8.76 -3.25
N PRO A 349 -1.14 8.16 -3.10
CA PRO A 349 -0.65 7.83 -1.77
C PRO A 349 -0.54 9.05 -0.84
N THR A 350 -0.33 10.26 -1.40
CA THR A 350 -0.54 11.53 -0.70
C THR A 350 -1.11 12.56 -1.68
N ALA A 351 -2.31 13.08 -1.43
CA ALA A 351 -3.10 13.83 -2.40
C ALA A 351 -2.36 15.05 -3.01
N ASN A 352 -1.64 15.81 -2.19
CA ASN A 352 -1.01 17.07 -2.59
C ASN A 352 0.42 16.91 -3.15
N MET A 353 0.70 15.84 -3.89
CA MET A 353 1.99 15.61 -4.57
C MET A 353 1.87 15.61 -6.12
N TYR A 354 0.68 15.91 -6.66
CA TYR A 354 0.42 15.84 -8.09
C TYR A 354 0.93 17.07 -8.87
N GLY A 355 1.61 16.81 -9.98
CA GLY A 355 1.84 17.82 -11.04
C GLY A 355 3.21 18.49 -11.05
N TYR A 356 4.16 18.04 -10.21
CA TYR A 356 5.52 18.55 -10.19
C TYR A 356 6.50 17.41 -9.88
N GLU A 357 7.77 17.54 -10.29
CA GLU A 357 8.87 16.62 -9.93
C GLU A 357 10.21 17.36 -10.04
N CYS A 358 11.21 16.90 -9.29
CA CYS A 358 12.56 17.44 -9.31
C CYS A 358 13.30 17.05 -10.61
N ALA A 359 13.81 18.02 -11.36
CA ALA A 359 14.54 17.79 -12.62
C ALA A 359 15.73 16.82 -12.47
N ARG A 360 16.54 16.96 -11.40
CA ARG A 360 17.63 16.02 -11.09
C ARG A 360 17.12 14.59 -10.96
N LYS A 361 15.93 14.39 -10.38
CA LYS A 361 15.36 13.05 -10.19
C LYS A 361 14.91 12.43 -11.51
N LEU A 362 14.48 13.25 -12.46
CA LEU A 362 14.14 12.79 -13.81
C LEU A 362 15.40 12.32 -14.56
N GLU A 363 16.48 13.10 -14.52
CA GLU A 363 17.73 12.81 -15.26
C GLU A 363 18.63 11.78 -14.59
N LYS A 364 18.91 11.94 -13.29
CA LYS A 364 19.95 11.20 -12.54
C LYS A 364 19.38 10.30 -11.44
N GLY A 365 18.06 10.23 -11.34
CA GLY A 365 17.36 9.49 -10.30
C GLY A 365 17.40 10.07 -8.91
N ALA A 366 16.76 9.39 -7.96
CA ALA A 366 16.62 9.86 -6.59
C ALA A 366 17.97 10.03 -5.89
N CYS A 367 18.09 11.06 -5.05
CA CYS A 367 19.31 11.31 -4.32
C CYS A 367 19.67 10.11 -3.41
N PRO A 368 20.89 9.56 -3.47
CA PRO A 368 21.26 8.40 -2.65
C PRO A 368 21.23 8.68 -1.15
N GLN A 369 21.61 9.90 -0.75
CA GLN A 369 21.80 10.29 0.66
C GLN A 369 20.80 11.37 1.14
N LYS A 370 20.00 11.96 0.23
CA LYS A 370 19.05 13.03 0.58
C LYS A 370 17.62 12.53 0.40
N ARG A 371 16.72 13.00 1.25
CA ARG A 371 15.28 12.78 1.14
C ARG A 371 14.58 14.07 0.77
N CYS A 372 13.50 13.96 0.02
CA CYS A 372 12.80 15.13 -0.49
C CYS A 372 12.12 15.93 0.62
N LEU A 373 11.58 15.28 1.66
CA LEU A 373 10.75 15.93 2.69
C LEU A 373 11.31 15.82 4.12
N TYR A 374 12.54 15.36 4.29
CA TYR A 374 13.16 15.20 5.60
C TYR A 374 14.66 15.58 5.56
N PRO A 375 15.18 16.31 6.56
CA PRO A 375 14.50 16.85 7.75
C PRO A 375 13.57 18.04 7.49
N LYS A 376 13.75 18.71 6.34
CA LYS A 376 12.89 19.77 5.82
C LYS A 376 12.59 19.50 4.35
N VAL A 377 11.61 20.20 3.78
CA VAL A 377 11.33 20.12 2.34
C VAL A 377 12.56 20.59 1.56
N CYS A 378 12.98 19.80 0.57
CA CYS A 378 14.14 20.10 -0.26
C CYS A 378 13.89 21.34 -1.12
N PRO A 379 14.80 22.33 -1.12
CA PRO A 379 14.62 23.56 -1.90
C PRO A 379 14.66 23.35 -3.42
N HIS A 380 15.18 22.20 -3.87
CA HIS A 380 15.19 21.82 -5.29
C HIS A 380 13.96 21.00 -5.72
N LEU A 381 13.02 20.72 -4.81
CA LEU A 381 11.72 20.17 -5.18
C LEU A 381 10.81 21.36 -5.51
N PRO A 382 10.40 21.55 -6.79
CA PRO A 382 9.59 22.69 -7.19
C PRO A 382 8.13 22.45 -6.80
N VAL A 383 7.81 22.56 -5.51
CA VAL A 383 6.45 22.35 -5.01
C VAL A 383 5.50 23.35 -5.66
N ASP A 384 4.49 22.85 -6.38
CA ASP A 384 3.48 23.66 -7.07
C ASP A 384 2.09 23.03 -6.96
N HIS A 385 1.24 23.58 -6.09
CA HIS A 385 -0.15 23.14 -5.94
C HIS A 385 -1.08 23.69 -7.04
N GLY A 386 -0.59 24.54 -7.95
CA GLY A 386 -1.36 25.12 -9.03
C GLY A 386 -1.92 24.08 -10.00
N HIS A 387 -1.16 23.03 -10.31
CA HIS A 387 -1.62 21.93 -11.17
C HIS A 387 -2.83 21.22 -10.56
N LEU A 388 -2.71 20.78 -9.30
CA LEU A 388 -3.79 20.09 -8.59
C LEU A 388 -5.02 20.99 -8.41
N ARG A 389 -4.80 22.27 -8.06
CA ARG A 389 -5.86 23.26 -7.89
C ARG A 389 -6.65 23.49 -9.18
N ARG A 390 -5.97 23.68 -10.32
CA ARG A 390 -6.61 23.83 -11.64
C ARG A 390 -7.41 22.58 -12.02
N LEU A 391 -6.87 21.39 -11.78
CA LEU A 391 -7.56 20.11 -12.01
C LEU A 391 -8.85 20.03 -11.17
N MET A 392 -8.77 20.30 -9.86
CA MET A 392 -9.94 20.29 -8.96
C MET A 392 -11.03 21.26 -9.43
N GLN A 393 -10.65 22.46 -9.86
CA GLN A 393 -11.58 23.46 -10.40
C GLN A 393 -12.24 23.00 -11.70
N LYS A 394 -11.48 22.38 -12.62
CA LYS A 394 -12.01 21.84 -13.88
C LYS A 394 -12.98 20.69 -13.66
N ILE A 395 -12.64 19.73 -12.80
CA ILE A 395 -13.53 18.58 -12.51
C ILE A 395 -14.83 19.07 -11.85
N ARG A 396 -14.76 20.07 -10.95
CA ARG A 396 -15.96 20.66 -10.31
C ARG A 396 -16.96 21.25 -11.30
N ARG A 397 -16.51 21.67 -12.49
CA ARG A 397 -17.35 22.28 -13.53
C ARG A 397 -17.99 21.25 -14.47
N ILE A 398 -17.67 19.96 -14.31
CA ILE A 398 -18.24 18.89 -15.15
C ILE A 398 -19.72 18.69 -14.77
N PRO A 399 -20.66 18.78 -15.73
CA PRO A 399 -22.08 18.50 -15.48
C PRO A 399 -22.28 17.10 -14.88
N GLY A 400 -23.12 17.01 -13.85
CA GLY A 400 -23.35 15.78 -13.09
C GLY A 400 -22.43 15.61 -11.87
N ILE A 401 -21.32 16.34 -11.77
CA ILE A 401 -20.46 16.35 -10.58
C ILE A 401 -20.90 17.46 -9.63
N ARG A 402 -21.28 17.08 -8.41
CA ARG A 402 -21.71 18.00 -7.34
C ARG A 402 -20.60 18.29 -6.35
N LYS A 403 -19.80 17.27 -6.00
CA LYS A 403 -18.69 17.35 -5.04
C LYS A 403 -17.53 16.46 -5.44
N ILE A 404 -16.34 16.89 -5.04
CA ILE A 404 -15.10 16.12 -5.12
C ILE A 404 -14.47 16.21 -3.73
N PHE A 405 -14.13 15.08 -3.14
CA PHE A 405 -13.47 15.06 -1.84
C PHE A 405 -12.01 14.67 -1.95
N VAL A 406 -11.22 15.11 -0.97
CA VAL A 406 -9.87 14.60 -0.70
C VAL A 406 -9.95 13.81 0.59
N ALA A 407 -9.99 12.48 0.46
CA ALA A 407 -10.00 11.51 1.54
C ALA A 407 -8.61 10.90 1.78
N SER A 408 -7.73 10.97 0.77
CA SER A 408 -6.31 10.64 0.87
C SER A 408 -5.54 11.55 1.83
N GLY A 409 -4.45 11.03 2.40
CA GLY A 409 -3.59 11.80 3.30
C GLY A 409 -2.91 12.97 2.59
N LEU A 410 -2.58 14.03 3.35
CA LEU A 410 -1.88 15.22 2.87
C LEU A 410 -0.63 15.52 3.69
N ARG A 411 0.29 16.29 3.11
CA ARG A 411 1.52 16.76 3.76
C ARG A 411 1.46 18.27 3.98
N PRO A 412 1.20 18.73 5.22
CA PRO A 412 1.13 20.17 5.52
C PRO A 412 2.42 20.92 5.19
N ASP A 413 3.56 20.27 5.40
CA ASP A 413 4.88 20.83 5.09
C ASP A 413 5.07 21.15 3.61
N LEU A 414 4.44 20.40 2.70
CA LEU A 414 4.42 20.76 1.28
C LEU A 414 3.58 22.00 1.02
N ILE A 415 2.42 22.12 1.66
CA ILE A 415 1.53 23.29 1.50
C ILE A 415 2.28 24.56 1.88
N PHE A 416 3.01 24.55 3.00
CA PHE A 416 3.78 25.71 3.46
C PHE A 416 5.10 25.92 2.72
N ALA A 417 5.61 24.90 2.01
CA ALA A 417 6.76 25.06 1.12
C ALA A 417 6.39 25.72 -0.21
N ASP A 418 5.12 25.63 -0.64
CA ASP A 418 4.61 26.35 -1.79
C ASP A 418 4.30 27.81 -1.45
N GLN A 419 5.29 28.67 -1.64
CA GLN A 419 5.20 30.09 -1.36
C GLN A 419 4.28 30.86 -2.32
N LYS A 420 3.87 30.26 -3.45
CA LYS A 420 3.08 30.94 -4.48
C LYS A 420 1.59 30.62 -4.35
N LEU A 421 1.25 29.35 -4.20
CA LEU A 421 -0.12 28.86 -4.29
C LEU A 421 -0.54 27.99 -3.09
N GLY A 422 0.33 27.80 -2.09
CA GLY A 422 0.04 26.98 -0.91
C GLY A 422 -1.20 27.45 -0.14
N ASP A 423 -1.27 28.75 0.20
CA ASP A 423 -2.43 29.32 0.91
C ASP A 423 -3.72 29.23 0.06
N ALA A 424 -3.64 29.56 -1.24
CA ALA A 424 -4.78 29.49 -2.14
C ALA A 424 -5.27 28.04 -2.33
N TYR A 425 -4.37 27.07 -2.37
CA TYR A 425 -4.71 25.65 -2.39
C TYR A 425 -5.36 25.21 -1.09
N LEU A 426 -4.83 25.62 0.07
CA LEU A 426 -5.39 25.29 1.37
C LEU A 426 -6.82 25.82 1.52
N GLU A 427 -7.06 27.06 1.08
CA GLU A 427 -8.39 27.66 1.10
C GLU A 427 -9.36 26.93 0.17
N ASP A 428 -8.98 26.65 -1.08
CA ASP A 428 -9.80 25.88 -2.03
C ASP A 428 -10.13 24.47 -1.48
N LEU A 429 -9.13 23.79 -0.89
CA LEU A 429 -9.27 22.47 -0.29
C LEU A 429 -10.36 22.47 0.80
N ILE A 430 -10.27 23.39 1.77
CA ILE A 430 -11.18 23.45 2.92
C ILE A 430 -12.59 23.85 2.47
N ARG A 431 -12.70 24.87 1.62
CA ARG A 431 -14.01 25.39 1.18
C ARG A 431 -14.79 24.41 0.32
N HIS A 432 -14.11 23.55 -0.45
CA HIS A 432 -14.76 22.80 -1.51
C HIS A 432 -14.57 21.29 -1.45
N HIS A 433 -13.50 20.80 -0.82
CA HIS A 433 -13.03 19.43 -1.01
C HIS A 433 -12.94 18.60 0.28
N VAL A 434 -13.38 19.15 1.41
CA VAL A 434 -13.53 18.42 2.67
C VAL A 434 -15.00 18.05 2.87
N SER A 435 -15.30 16.76 3.06
CA SER A 435 -16.66 16.22 3.24
C SER A 435 -17.25 16.42 4.63
N GLY A 436 -16.46 16.97 5.56
CA GLY A 436 -16.77 17.14 6.99
C GLY A 436 -15.57 16.77 7.86
N GLN A 437 -14.84 15.72 7.48
CA GLN A 437 -13.63 15.29 8.17
C GLN A 437 -12.43 15.38 7.22
N LEU A 438 -11.34 15.99 7.67
CA LEU A 438 -10.05 15.93 7.00
C LEU A 438 -9.03 15.17 7.86
N LYS A 439 -8.27 14.29 7.23
CA LYS A 439 -7.31 13.40 7.90
C LYS A 439 -5.89 13.93 7.72
N ILE A 440 -5.15 14.03 8.82
CA ILE A 440 -3.73 14.40 8.82
C ILE A 440 -2.93 13.35 9.57
N ALA A 441 -1.73 13.07 9.09
CA ALA A 441 -0.86 12.04 9.65
C ALA A 441 0.44 12.63 10.22
N PRO A 442 0.37 13.32 11.39
CA PRO A 442 1.57 13.75 12.10
C PRO A 442 2.35 12.56 12.68
N GLU A 443 1.68 11.44 12.95
CA GLU A 443 2.19 10.22 13.59
C GLU A 443 2.67 10.38 15.04
N HIS A 444 3.41 11.44 15.35
CA HIS A 444 3.97 11.69 16.68
C HIS A 444 4.23 13.20 16.90
N SER A 445 4.53 13.61 18.15
CA SER A 445 4.91 15.00 18.49
C SER A 445 6.41 15.15 18.74
N GLU A 446 7.02 14.13 19.33
CA GLU A 446 8.40 14.21 19.82
C GLU A 446 9.45 14.20 18.70
N PRO A 447 10.37 15.19 18.66
CA PRO A 447 11.36 15.32 17.59
C PRO A 447 12.24 14.09 17.37
N HIS A 448 12.72 13.43 18.44
CA HIS A 448 13.57 12.23 18.30
C HIS A 448 12.82 11.01 17.78
N VAL A 449 11.50 10.94 17.99
CA VAL A 449 10.66 9.86 17.42
C VAL A 449 10.36 10.17 15.96
N LEU A 450 10.01 11.42 15.63
CA LEU A 450 9.76 11.87 14.26
C LEU A 450 10.99 11.73 13.36
N ALA A 451 12.18 12.04 13.88
CA ALA A 451 13.45 11.81 13.19
C ALA A 451 13.63 10.34 12.79
N ARG A 452 13.37 9.41 13.71
CA ARG A 452 13.39 7.96 13.45
C ARG A 452 12.25 7.49 12.57
N MET A 453 11.17 8.26 12.42
CA MET A 453 10.12 7.99 11.44
C MET A 453 10.45 8.54 10.04
N GLY A 454 11.48 9.39 9.91
CA GLY A 454 11.74 10.14 8.68
C GLY A 454 10.66 11.20 8.40
N LYS A 455 10.07 11.78 9.45
CA LYS A 455 9.04 12.81 9.38
C LYS A 455 9.61 14.15 9.87
N PRO A 456 9.22 15.28 9.26
CA PRO A 456 9.62 16.59 9.74
C PRO A 456 9.00 16.86 11.12
N ALA A 457 9.47 17.92 11.77
CA ALA A 457 8.98 18.33 13.07
C ALA A 457 7.50 18.76 13.04
N ILE A 458 6.83 18.72 14.19
CA ILE A 458 5.37 18.74 14.33
C ILE A 458 4.73 20.12 14.11
N GLU A 459 5.53 21.19 14.00
CA GLU A 459 5.09 22.58 13.93
C GLU A 459 4.16 22.82 12.74
N ALA A 460 4.47 22.21 11.59
CA ALA A 460 3.62 22.28 10.40
C ALA A 460 2.20 21.75 10.67
N CYS A 461 2.03 20.73 11.51
CA CYS A 461 0.70 20.24 11.89
C CYS A 461 -0.05 21.25 12.76
N THR A 462 0.66 21.93 13.67
CA THR A 462 0.07 22.96 14.55
C THR A 462 -0.43 24.15 13.73
N LEU A 463 0.40 24.63 12.80
CA LEU A 463 0.06 25.73 11.90
C LEU A 463 -1.10 25.35 10.98
N PHE A 464 -1.07 24.14 10.41
CA PHE A 464 -2.16 23.65 9.58
C PHE A 464 -3.49 23.64 10.33
N ARG A 465 -3.51 23.15 11.57
CA ARG A 465 -4.72 23.17 12.41
C ARG A 465 -5.27 24.58 12.57
N GLN A 466 -4.41 25.55 12.89
CA GLN A 466 -4.83 26.94 13.08
C GLN A 466 -5.46 27.50 11.81
N ARG A 467 -4.78 27.35 10.66
CA ARG A 467 -5.29 27.81 9.36
C ARG A 467 -6.58 27.10 8.97
N PHE A 468 -6.66 25.79 9.22
CA PHE A 468 -7.85 24.97 8.94
C PHE A 468 -9.09 25.52 9.65
N TYR A 469 -9.02 25.72 10.97
CA TYR A 469 -10.17 26.22 11.72
C TYR A 469 -10.46 27.69 11.43
N GLN A 470 -9.44 28.53 11.20
CA GLN A 470 -9.66 29.91 10.74
C GLN A 470 -10.50 29.95 9.46
N ILE A 471 -10.12 29.19 8.43
CA ILE A 471 -10.84 29.15 7.15
C ILE A 471 -12.22 28.50 7.32
N THR A 472 -12.30 27.40 8.09
CA THR A 472 -13.56 26.68 8.37
C THR A 472 -14.59 27.61 9.04
N HIS A 473 -14.18 28.34 10.07
CA HIS A 473 -15.05 29.29 10.77
C HIS A 473 -15.42 30.48 9.88
N ALA A 474 -14.46 31.08 9.18
CA ALA A 474 -14.73 32.18 8.26
C ALA A 474 -15.66 31.79 7.10
N ALA A 475 -15.67 30.52 6.70
CA ALA A 475 -16.55 29.98 5.67
C ALA A 475 -17.90 29.47 6.21
N GLY A 476 -18.14 29.52 7.53
CA GLY A 476 -19.36 28.98 8.14
C GLY A 476 -19.52 27.46 7.98
N LEU A 477 -18.41 26.73 7.87
CA LEU A 477 -18.40 25.30 7.61
C LEU A 477 -18.34 24.49 8.91
N ASN A 478 -19.01 23.34 8.94
CA ASN A 478 -18.93 22.38 10.04
C ASN A 478 -17.97 21.26 9.66
N GLN A 479 -16.67 21.49 9.88
CA GLN A 479 -15.61 20.52 9.56
C GLN A 479 -14.66 20.33 10.73
N PHE A 480 -14.02 19.17 10.81
CA PHE A 480 -13.07 18.84 11.86
C PHE A 480 -11.87 18.04 11.34
N LEU A 481 -10.78 18.13 12.09
CA LEU A 481 -9.56 17.36 11.84
C LEU A 481 -9.56 16.04 12.61
N SER A 482 -9.08 15.01 11.94
CA SER A 482 -8.72 13.73 12.56
C SER A 482 -7.25 13.43 12.33
N TYR A 483 -6.61 12.82 13.33
CA TYR A 483 -5.16 12.64 13.35
C TYR A 483 -4.82 11.16 13.40
N TYR A 484 -3.97 10.72 12.46
CA TYR A 484 -3.30 9.43 12.54
C TYR A 484 -2.08 9.56 13.44
N LEU A 485 -2.16 8.91 14.61
CA LEU A 485 -1.11 8.87 15.61
C LEU A 485 -0.60 7.43 15.77
N MET A 486 0.69 7.31 16.05
CA MET A 486 1.38 6.03 16.16
C MET A 486 1.99 5.85 17.54
N ALA A 487 1.69 4.71 18.16
CA ALA A 487 2.25 4.27 19.43
C ALA A 487 3.31 3.17 19.20
N ALA A 488 4.25 3.04 20.14
CA ALA A 488 5.24 1.96 20.18
C ALA A 488 6.13 1.84 18.93
N TYR A 489 6.43 2.96 18.28
CA TYR A 489 7.46 3.02 17.25
C TYR A 489 8.86 2.85 17.88
N PRO A 490 9.88 2.30 17.18
CA PRO A 490 11.24 2.23 17.70
C PRO A 490 11.75 3.60 18.20
N GLY A 491 12.28 3.63 19.42
CA GLY A 491 12.71 4.84 20.13
C GLY A 491 11.59 5.59 20.89
N CYS A 492 10.35 5.12 20.85
CA CYS A 492 9.22 5.72 21.58
C CYS A 492 8.99 5.05 22.94
N THR A 493 9.11 5.84 24.02
CA THR A 493 8.90 5.43 25.41
C THR A 493 7.51 5.80 25.94
N GLN A 494 7.13 5.30 27.12
CA GLN A 494 5.88 5.74 27.77
C GLN A 494 5.87 7.26 28.05
N LYS A 495 7.03 7.86 28.39
CA LYS A 495 7.13 9.31 28.63
C LYS A 495 6.87 10.11 27.35
N ASP A 496 7.29 9.60 26.20
CA ASP A 496 7.00 10.19 24.88
C ASP A 496 5.50 10.19 24.60
N MET A 497 4.81 9.09 24.94
CA MET A 497 3.36 8.99 24.79
C MET A 497 2.60 9.94 25.73
N GLN A 498 3.11 10.20 26.94
CA GLN A 498 2.56 11.20 27.86
C GLN A 498 2.72 12.63 27.29
N ARG A 499 3.87 12.94 26.69
CA ARG A 499 4.09 14.22 26.00
C ARG A 499 3.20 14.36 24.78
N LEU A 500 3.04 13.29 23.99
CA LEU A 500 2.12 13.26 22.86
C LEU A 500 0.66 13.48 23.31
N ARG A 501 0.23 12.84 24.40
CA ARG A 501 -1.08 13.09 25.02
C ARG A 501 -1.24 14.57 25.40
N HIS A 502 -0.24 15.15 26.07
CA HIS A 502 -0.27 16.57 26.41
C HIS A 502 -0.43 17.44 25.15
N TYR A 503 0.39 17.20 24.13
CA TYR A 503 0.31 17.89 22.84
C TYR A 503 -1.06 17.75 22.16
N THR A 504 -1.65 16.55 22.14
CA THR A 504 -2.98 16.33 21.54
C THR A 504 -4.07 17.13 22.24
N ARG A 505 -3.97 17.32 23.56
CA ARG A 505 -4.93 18.07 24.36
C ARG A 505 -4.74 19.58 24.23
N THR A 506 -3.50 20.06 24.32
CA THR A 506 -3.21 21.50 24.37
C THR A 506 -3.04 22.14 23.01
N LYS A 507 -2.48 21.41 22.04
CA LYS A 507 -2.19 21.93 20.69
C LYS A 507 -3.16 21.43 19.64
N LEU A 508 -3.52 20.14 19.64
CA LEU A 508 -4.48 19.64 18.64
C LEU A 508 -5.95 19.81 19.08
N GLN A 509 -6.20 19.95 20.38
CA GLN A 509 -7.53 20.05 20.98
C GLN A 509 -8.49 18.98 20.48
N ALA A 510 -7.98 17.77 20.29
CA ALA A 510 -8.73 16.63 19.76
C ALA A 510 -8.61 15.44 20.70
N ALA A 511 -9.66 14.62 20.75
CA ALA A 511 -9.63 13.29 21.34
C ALA A 511 -9.30 12.29 20.23
N PRO A 512 -8.06 11.78 20.13
CA PRO A 512 -7.69 10.91 19.02
C PRO A 512 -8.35 9.55 19.19
N GLU A 513 -9.26 9.19 18.28
CA GLU A 513 -9.87 7.86 18.26
C GLU A 513 -9.02 6.84 17.48
N GLN A 514 -8.18 7.34 16.56
CA GLN A 514 -7.41 6.54 15.61
C GLN A 514 -5.92 6.52 15.99
N ILE A 515 -5.58 5.70 16.98
CA ILE A 515 -4.20 5.43 17.36
C ILE A 515 -3.80 4.03 16.88
N GLN A 516 -2.79 3.98 16.03
CA GLN A 516 -2.20 2.76 15.52
C GLN A 516 -0.99 2.36 16.37
N ILE A 517 -0.92 1.09 16.75
CA ILE A 517 0.32 0.53 17.29
C ILE A 517 1.20 0.17 16.10
N PHE A 518 2.47 0.57 16.14
CA PHE A 518 3.42 0.27 15.08
C PHE A 518 3.48 -1.23 14.80
N THR A 519 3.35 -1.58 13.52
CA THR A 519 3.48 -2.96 13.01
C THR A 519 4.73 -3.00 12.13
N PRO A 520 5.76 -3.77 12.50
CA PRO A 520 6.98 -3.92 11.69
C PRO A 520 6.67 -4.66 10.38
N THR A 521 6.37 -3.91 9.31
CA THR A 521 6.12 -4.51 7.99
C THR A 521 7.45 -4.80 7.27
N PRO A 522 7.55 -5.92 6.53
CA PRO A 522 8.79 -6.32 5.85
C PRO A 522 9.39 -5.24 4.94
N CYS A 523 10.70 -5.29 4.81
CA CYS A 523 11.49 -4.38 3.98
C CYS A 523 11.28 -2.88 4.27
N THR A 524 11.06 -2.50 5.54
CA THR A 524 11.00 -1.10 6.00
C THR A 524 12.09 -0.80 7.03
N TYR A 525 12.57 0.45 7.07
CA TYR A 525 13.53 0.88 8.10
C TYR A 525 12.97 0.73 9.51
N GLY A 526 11.67 0.95 9.69
CA GLY A 526 10.98 0.72 10.96
C GLY A 526 11.06 -0.73 11.40
N ALA A 527 10.94 -1.69 10.48
CA ALA A 527 11.12 -3.11 10.81
C ALA A 527 12.57 -3.48 11.09
N LEU A 528 13.53 -2.87 10.39
CA LEU A 528 14.96 -3.00 10.68
C LEU A 528 15.26 -2.52 12.11
N MET A 529 14.93 -1.27 12.45
CA MET A 529 15.08 -0.71 13.79
C MET A 529 14.38 -1.56 14.86
N TYR A 530 13.18 -2.04 14.57
CA TYR A 530 12.44 -2.89 15.49
C TYR A 530 13.21 -4.18 15.77
N HIS A 531 13.74 -4.85 14.74
CA HIS A 531 14.41 -6.13 14.91
C HIS A 531 15.79 -6.00 15.57
N THR A 532 16.61 -5.06 15.10
CA THR A 532 18.00 -4.90 15.55
C THR A 532 18.12 -4.13 16.86
N GLU A 533 17.06 -3.40 17.26
CA GLU A 533 17.05 -2.51 18.42
C GLU A 533 18.17 -1.47 18.36
N GLN A 534 18.52 -1.05 17.13
CA GLN A 534 19.58 -0.08 16.84
C GLN A 534 19.09 0.91 15.78
N ASP A 535 19.60 2.14 15.85
CA ASP A 535 19.45 3.09 14.76
C ASP A 535 20.36 2.64 13.61
N PRO A 536 19.81 2.37 12.42
CA PRO A 536 20.58 1.79 11.33
C PRO A 536 21.62 2.76 10.76
N PHE A 537 21.53 4.07 11.04
CA PHE A 537 22.41 5.07 10.46
C PHE A 537 23.68 5.34 11.28
N ASP A 538 23.61 5.22 12.61
CA ASP A 538 24.74 5.46 13.51
C ASP A 538 25.06 4.28 14.45
N GLY A 539 24.22 3.23 14.46
CA GLY A 539 24.41 2.04 15.29
C GLY A 539 24.03 2.22 16.76
N THR A 540 23.48 3.37 17.15
CA THR A 540 23.12 3.63 18.56
C THR A 540 21.99 2.71 19.02
N PRO A 541 22.06 2.14 20.25
CA PRO A 541 20.97 1.32 20.79
C PRO A 541 19.66 2.10 20.91
N LEU A 542 18.55 1.44 20.56
CA LEU A 542 17.20 2.00 20.61
C LEU A 542 16.31 1.20 21.54
N PHE A 543 15.53 1.92 22.35
CA PHE A 543 14.41 1.30 23.05
C PHE A 543 13.34 0.83 22.06
N VAL A 544 12.99 -0.46 22.12
CA VAL A 544 11.89 -1.04 21.34
C VAL A 544 10.93 -1.76 22.28
N GLU A 545 9.67 -1.34 22.30
CA GLU A 545 8.67 -2.03 23.10
C GLU A 545 8.22 -3.32 22.38
N LYS A 546 8.56 -4.48 22.93
CA LYS A 546 8.19 -5.80 22.41
C LYS A 546 6.96 -6.38 23.11
N ASP A 547 6.72 -6.01 24.36
CA ASP A 547 5.64 -6.58 25.17
C ASP A 547 4.27 -6.04 24.70
N ARG A 548 3.36 -6.97 24.39
CA ARG A 548 2.03 -6.64 23.85
C ARG A 548 1.20 -5.79 24.83
N ARG A 549 1.28 -6.05 26.13
CA ARG A 549 0.54 -5.30 27.16
C ARG A 549 1.12 -3.89 27.27
N LYS A 550 2.44 -3.75 27.24
CA LYS A 550 3.09 -2.43 27.28
C LYS A 550 2.83 -1.60 26.02
N LYS A 551 2.84 -2.20 24.83
CA LYS A 551 2.38 -1.53 23.59
C LYS A 551 0.95 -1.03 23.71
N LEU A 552 0.06 -1.83 24.30
CA LEU A 552 -1.32 -1.43 24.54
C LEU A 552 -1.40 -0.26 25.53
N ARG A 553 -0.63 -0.29 26.63
CA ARG A 553 -0.55 0.85 27.57
C ARG A 553 -0.07 2.14 26.93
N GLN A 554 0.91 2.07 26.03
CA GLN A 554 1.33 3.25 25.24
C GLN A 554 0.18 3.81 24.41
N LYS A 555 -0.57 2.95 23.71
CA LYS A 555 -1.75 3.36 22.95
C LYS A 555 -2.84 3.96 23.86
N GLU A 556 -3.10 3.35 25.01
CA GLU A 556 -4.14 3.77 25.96
C GLU A 556 -3.83 5.12 26.63
N GLU A 557 -2.55 5.51 26.70
CA GLU A 557 -2.14 6.83 27.23
C GLU A 557 -2.83 8.00 26.54
N ILE A 558 -3.01 7.92 25.21
CA ILE A 558 -3.58 9.02 24.42
C ILE A 558 -5.10 8.94 24.35
N LEU A 559 -5.69 7.75 24.52
CA LEU A 559 -7.14 7.60 24.43
C LEU A 559 -7.83 8.43 25.53
N PRO A 560 -8.99 9.03 25.23
CA PRO A 560 -9.82 9.63 26.28
C PRO A 560 -10.13 8.53 27.30
N GLY A 561 -9.71 8.74 28.55
CA GLY A 561 -9.78 7.70 29.57
C GLY A 561 -11.20 7.13 29.64
N ARG A 562 -11.34 5.81 29.56
CA ARG A 562 -12.55 5.17 30.09
C ARG A 562 -12.64 5.61 31.54
N ALA A 563 -13.70 6.34 31.90
CA ALA A 563 -14.05 6.46 33.30
C ALA A 563 -14.03 5.04 33.89
N PRO A 564 -13.29 4.78 34.99
CA PRO A 564 -13.34 3.47 35.64
C PRO A 564 -14.81 3.15 35.89
N GLY A 565 -15.22 1.96 35.45
CA GLY A 565 -16.63 1.61 35.36
C GLY A 565 -17.36 1.95 36.65
N LYS A 566 -18.44 2.74 36.55
CA LYS A 566 -19.55 2.56 37.47
C LYS A 566 -19.96 1.10 37.31
N ALA A 567 -19.57 0.26 38.27
CA ALA A 567 -20.11 -1.07 38.41
C ALA A 567 -21.62 -0.95 38.17
N PHE A 568 -22.13 -1.67 37.19
CA PHE A 568 -23.56 -1.91 37.10
C PHE A 568 -23.93 -2.65 38.39
N ARG A 569 -24.28 -1.89 39.43
CA ARG A 569 -25.01 -2.40 40.59
C ARG A 569 -26.30 -2.92 39.99
N LYS A 570 -26.38 -4.25 39.80
CA LYS A 570 -27.65 -4.93 39.55
C LYS A 570 -28.60 -4.44 40.63
N LYS A 571 -29.59 -3.62 40.26
CA LYS A 571 -30.72 -3.34 41.14
C LYS A 571 -31.30 -4.71 41.52
N ALA A 572 -31.26 -5.02 42.81
CA ALA A 572 -31.91 -6.20 43.35
C ALA A 572 -33.38 -6.19 42.89
N ARG A 573 -33.81 -7.27 42.24
CA ARG A 573 -35.22 -7.51 41.99
C ARG A 573 -35.93 -7.56 43.35
N PRO A 574 -37.09 -6.90 43.52
CA PRO A 574 -37.88 -7.11 44.73
C PRO A 574 -38.37 -8.56 44.72
N ARG A 575 -38.09 -9.29 45.81
CA ARG A 575 -38.72 -10.58 46.08
C ARG A 575 -40.23 -10.36 46.13
N LYS A 576 -40.97 -10.94 45.19
CA LYS A 576 -42.41 -11.14 45.32
C LYS A 576 -42.65 -11.95 46.60
N LYS A 577 -43.41 -11.38 47.55
CA LYS A 577 -44.02 -12.14 48.64
C LYS A 577 -44.97 -13.16 48.00
N ARG A 578 -44.84 -14.42 48.42
CA ARG A 578 -45.85 -15.45 48.20
C ARG A 578 -47.06 -15.10 49.06
N SER A 579 -48.22 -15.03 48.42
CA SER A 579 -49.51 -15.39 49.00
C SER A 579 -49.99 -16.60 48.22
#